data_AF-A0A950FRW7-F1
#
_entry.id   AF-A0A950FRW7-F1
#
_cell.length_a   1.000
_cell.length_b   1.000
_cell.length_c   1.000
_cell.angle_alpha   90.00
_cell.angle_beta   90.00
_cell.angle_gamma   90.00
#
_symmetry.space_group_name_H-M   'P 1'
#
loop_
_entity.id
_entity.type
_entity.pdbx_description
1 polymer ?
#
loop_
_entity_poly.entity_id
_entity_poly.type
_entity_poly.pdbx_seq_one_letter_code
_entity_poly.pdbx_strand_id
1 'polypeptide(L)'
;MTGRQVDVDGLFDRNADTRLLERRRSEELGLPPVPATGGSSTAVRFGPESMLSDGVPIAAPRGPMLRVGLQARPERELIPGAVVTVVAEVADDGDTDADEVRLRVAIPPETEAVEGSFVRDGVALDGEALLGEGLRAGTIAAAATIRVRFTLRVLPGTEPIDILAYADAPGVPAIAAPALRLTRRSGHVAFDAPRPFFELEAGETDAELTPAPAAPAPEPPAPIKIDTVVDEAIVVEPVVEEAAIVEEPAVVEEPAVVEEPVVVEEPLVEEALVVEEPVVEESVVEPVAEEPIPTPILVDEPMATAIVEEFITTAETVEQPAPAEDTTPPAETQPELEAPPELEPQPEPEPLAEAVQEPIVVEHVLARAVDADEVRALERVFAGAVPHGLAALALLSSVAAVDTPLSVALGTRDFARSVAAALPRALVAARMSRPTPAVVTPEALAAIRADAEATSEPLDFEGPVMVTRLDDRELEALRAVLGRALDDPFLRGVQVLLAVAPRALEGVAPEIAEHVRETLTAYRIAAGAWLMRVTVRRAVDRRYDPLTAEDATLHGAGRDLVAALRLAVA
;
A
#
# COMPACT_ATOMS: atom_id res chain seq x y z
N MET A 1 50.25 32.25 5.59
CA MET A 1 48.93 31.60 5.57
C MET A 1 48.43 31.54 7.00
N THR A 2 47.32 32.23 7.26
CA THR A 2 46.76 32.53 8.58
C THR A 2 45.95 31.34 9.10
N GLY A 3 46.41 30.72 10.18
CA GLY A 3 45.65 29.72 10.93
C GLY A 3 44.46 30.39 11.61
N ARG A 4 43.24 30.12 11.12
CA ARG A 4 42.02 30.45 11.84
C ARG A 4 41.89 29.47 13.00
N GLN A 5 42.15 29.97 14.20
CA GLN A 5 41.82 29.31 15.45
C GLN A 5 40.29 29.29 15.54
N VAL A 6 39.69 28.11 15.36
CA VAL A 6 38.24 27.93 15.46
C VAL A 6 37.89 28.05 16.94
N ASP A 7 37.02 29.00 17.25
CA ASP A 7 36.45 29.19 18.59
C ASP A 7 35.44 28.08 18.85
N VAL A 8 35.93 27.02 19.51
CA VAL A 8 35.18 25.82 19.81
C VAL A 8 34.06 26.12 20.82
N ASP A 9 34.31 27.02 21.77
CA ASP A 9 33.33 27.40 22.77
C ASP A 9 32.16 28.16 22.13
N GLY A 10 32.44 29.05 21.16
CA GLY A 10 31.41 29.71 20.36
C GLY A 10 30.55 28.78 19.47
N LEU A 11 31.06 27.59 19.11
CA LEU A 11 30.29 26.56 18.41
C LEU A 11 29.38 25.76 19.35
N PHE A 12 29.79 25.56 20.60
CA PHE A 12 28.96 24.91 21.61
C PHE A 12 27.81 25.81 22.06
N ASP A 13 28.05 27.09 22.27
CA ASP A 13 27.02 28.05 22.72
C ASP A 13 25.92 28.24 21.66
N ARG A 14 26.27 28.32 20.36
CA ARG A 14 25.27 28.38 19.27
C ARG A 14 24.41 27.13 19.20
N ASN A 15 24.98 25.95 19.49
CA ASN A 15 24.23 24.70 19.49
C ASN A 15 23.28 24.59 20.68
N ALA A 16 23.64 25.16 21.83
CA ALA A 16 22.78 25.19 23.01
C ALA A 16 21.54 26.07 22.78
N ASP A 17 21.72 27.29 22.24
CA ASP A 17 20.62 28.20 21.94
C ASP A 17 19.67 27.65 20.87
N THR A 18 20.20 26.98 19.85
CA THR A 18 19.39 26.36 18.80
C THR A 18 18.53 25.21 19.37
N ARG A 19 19.08 24.40 20.27
CA ARG A 19 18.34 23.33 20.97
C ARG A 19 17.28 23.88 21.93
N LEU A 20 17.55 25.02 22.57
CA LEU A 20 16.62 25.67 23.50
C LEU A 20 15.43 26.30 22.74
N LEU A 21 15.69 26.90 21.57
CA LEU A 21 14.66 27.38 20.65
C LEU A 21 13.82 26.25 20.05
N GLU A 22 14.44 25.14 19.66
CA GLU A 22 13.71 23.95 19.16
C GLU A 22 12.83 23.31 20.24
N ARG A 23 13.34 23.23 21.47
CA ARG A 23 12.56 22.74 22.62
C ARG A 23 11.36 23.64 22.89
N ARG A 24 11.55 24.96 22.90
CA ARG A 24 10.44 25.93 23.05
C ARG A 24 9.42 25.81 21.93
N ARG A 25 9.89 25.67 20.69
CA ARG A 25 9.02 25.49 19.52
C ARG A 25 8.20 24.20 19.59
N SER A 26 8.76 23.14 20.16
CA SER A 26 8.06 21.87 20.38
C SER A 26 7.05 21.96 21.53
N GLU A 27 7.45 22.58 22.66
CA GLU A 27 6.61 22.69 23.86
C GLU A 27 5.47 23.72 23.71
N GLU A 28 5.72 24.87 23.06
CA GLU A 28 4.72 25.95 22.95
C GLU A 28 3.80 25.83 21.73
N LEU A 29 4.27 25.24 20.62
CA LEU A 29 3.50 25.20 19.36
C LEU A 29 3.02 23.78 18.98
N GLY A 30 3.36 22.75 19.76
CA GLY A 30 2.99 21.36 19.49
C GLY A 30 3.51 20.83 18.14
N LEU A 31 4.49 21.53 17.54
CA LEU A 31 5.08 21.15 16.27
C LEU A 31 6.15 20.08 16.50
N PRO A 32 6.18 19.02 15.67
CA PRO A 32 7.20 17.98 15.78
C PRO A 32 8.59 18.59 15.55
N PRO A 33 9.64 18.06 16.23
CA PRO A 33 11.00 18.55 16.07
C PRO A 33 11.41 18.48 14.60
N VAL A 34 11.99 19.57 14.09
CA VAL A 34 12.47 19.62 12.70
C VAL A 34 13.62 18.63 12.60
N PRO A 35 13.56 17.62 11.71
CA PRO A 35 14.67 16.70 11.54
C PRO A 35 15.87 17.50 11.03
N ALA A 36 16.97 17.46 11.79
CA ALA A 36 18.23 18.08 11.39
C ALA A 36 18.55 17.66 9.96
N THR A 37 18.67 18.64 9.05
CA THR A 37 18.99 18.42 7.64
C THR A 37 20.27 17.60 7.56
N GLY A 38 20.14 16.37 7.04
CA GLY A 38 21.16 15.34 7.09
C GLY A 38 22.40 15.69 6.29
N GLY A 39 23.40 16.27 6.95
CA GLY A 39 24.79 16.00 6.61
C GLY A 39 25.04 14.51 6.84
N SER A 40 25.50 13.82 5.80
CA SER A 40 25.87 12.40 5.75
C SER A 40 26.30 11.82 7.10
N SER A 41 25.40 11.08 7.75
CA SER A 41 25.71 10.31 8.96
C SER A 41 25.74 8.83 8.63
N THR A 42 26.89 8.39 8.09
CA THR A 42 27.29 7.01 8.35
C THR A 42 27.52 6.91 9.85
N ALA A 43 26.69 6.12 10.55
CA ALA A 43 26.83 5.92 11.98
C ALA A 43 28.18 5.26 12.27
N VAL A 44 29.13 6.07 12.73
CA VAL A 44 30.41 5.60 13.28
C VAL A 44 30.07 4.79 14.52
N ARG A 45 30.30 3.47 14.48
CA ARG A 45 30.27 2.60 15.66
C ARG A 45 31.37 3.06 16.61
N PHE A 46 31.02 3.88 17.59
CA PHE A 46 31.89 4.23 18.71
C PHE A 46 31.95 3.04 19.70
N GLY A 47 32.79 2.05 19.39
CA GLY A 47 33.31 1.13 20.40
C GLY A 47 34.58 1.70 21.04
N PRO A 48 34.99 1.25 22.25
CA PRO A 48 36.24 1.67 22.89
C PRO A 48 37.50 1.34 22.05
N GLU A 49 37.37 0.42 21.09
CA GLU A 49 38.37 0.12 20.05
C GLU A 49 38.63 1.32 19.10
N SER A 50 37.67 2.24 18.95
CA SER A 50 37.69 3.32 17.96
C SER A 50 38.48 4.56 18.41
N MET A 51 39.03 4.57 19.63
CA MET A 51 39.86 5.67 20.14
C MET A 51 41.36 5.49 19.83
N LEU A 52 41.77 4.37 19.22
CA LEU A 52 43.18 4.07 18.95
C LEU A 52 43.49 3.80 17.46
N SER A 53 42.52 3.94 16.57
CA SER A 53 42.77 3.82 15.13
C SER A 53 43.35 5.13 14.60
N ASP A 54 44.68 5.18 14.54
CA ASP A 54 45.48 6.10 13.73
C ASP A 54 44.86 6.25 12.33
N GLY A 55 44.34 7.45 12.03
CA GLY A 55 43.99 7.92 10.70
C GLY A 55 43.04 7.03 9.90
N VAL A 56 41.72 7.20 10.08
CA VAL A 56 40.75 6.75 9.07
C VAL A 56 41.18 7.38 7.73
N PRO A 57 41.52 6.58 6.71
CA PRO A 57 41.91 7.15 5.42
C PRO A 57 40.73 7.95 4.91
N ILE A 58 40.92 9.28 4.81
CA ILE A 58 39.96 10.17 4.17
C ILE A 58 39.78 9.60 2.76
N ALA A 59 38.56 9.11 2.47
CA ALA A 59 38.23 8.61 1.16
C ALA A 59 38.60 9.69 0.14
N ALA A 60 39.26 9.32 -0.95
CA ALA A 60 39.60 10.27 -2.00
C ALA A 60 38.33 11.02 -2.43
N PRO A 61 38.39 12.35 -2.62
CA PRO A 61 37.23 13.14 -3.01
C PRO A 61 36.64 12.57 -4.30
N ARG A 62 35.33 12.40 -4.31
CA ARG A 62 34.59 11.95 -5.49
C ARG A 62 34.49 13.12 -6.46
N GLY A 63 34.74 12.85 -7.74
CA GLY A 63 34.45 13.82 -8.79
C GLY A 63 32.96 14.20 -8.83
N PRO A 64 32.60 15.21 -9.64
CA PRO A 64 31.20 15.63 -9.76
C PRO A 64 30.34 14.48 -10.28
N MET A 65 29.09 14.42 -9.85
CA MET A 65 28.13 13.41 -10.30
C MET A 65 26.73 14.00 -10.32
N LEU A 66 26.18 14.24 -11.51
CA LEU A 66 24.88 14.85 -11.66
C LEU A 66 23.77 13.82 -11.47
N ARG A 67 22.73 14.18 -10.72
CA ARG A 67 21.49 13.42 -10.58
C ARG A 67 20.31 14.31 -10.94
N VAL A 68 19.49 13.83 -11.87
CA VAL A 68 18.29 14.55 -12.33
C VAL A 68 17.05 13.95 -11.66
N GLY A 69 16.11 14.80 -11.27
CA GLY A 69 14.80 14.43 -10.74
C GLY A 69 13.68 15.22 -11.42
N LEU A 70 12.50 14.62 -11.52
CA LEU A 70 11.29 15.25 -12.03
C LEU A 70 10.13 15.02 -11.05
N GLN A 71 9.31 16.04 -10.84
CA GLN A 71 8.07 15.98 -10.05
C GLN A 71 6.98 16.84 -10.73
N ALA A 72 5.72 16.45 -10.59
CA ALA A 72 4.59 17.23 -11.09
C ALA A 72 3.45 17.32 -10.08
N ARG A 73 2.66 18.40 -10.17
CA ARG A 73 1.39 18.57 -9.47
C ARG A 73 0.33 19.25 -10.35
N PRO A 74 -0.86 18.65 -10.55
CA PRO A 74 -1.20 17.25 -10.24
C PRO A 74 -0.45 16.25 -11.16
N GLU A 75 -0.21 15.02 -10.69
CA GLU A 75 0.43 13.95 -11.48
C GLU A 75 -0.57 12.93 -12.11
N ARG A 76 -1.83 12.94 -11.66
CA ARG A 76 -2.85 11.97 -12.06
C ARG A 76 -4.18 12.64 -12.33
N GLU A 77 -5.08 11.87 -12.95
CA GLU A 77 -6.46 12.28 -13.27
C GLU A 77 -6.53 13.53 -14.14
N LEU A 78 -5.55 13.69 -15.03
CA LEU A 78 -5.50 14.84 -15.91
C LEU A 78 -6.62 14.77 -16.94
N ILE A 79 -7.30 15.92 -17.11
CA ILE A 79 -8.27 16.16 -18.17
C ILE A 79 -7.65 17.07 -19.23
N PRO A 80 -8.11 17.04 -20.49
CA PRO A 80 -7.75 18.05 -21.48
C PRO A 80 -7.99 19.47 -20.94
N GLY A 81 -7.03 20.37 -21.12
CA GLY A 81 -7.02 21.73 -20.56
C GLY A 81 -6.45 21.84 -19.15
N ALA A 82 -6.16 20.71 -18.46
CA ALA A 82 -5.57 20.74 -17.13
C ALA A 82 -4.19 21.42 -17.16
N VAL A 83 -3.89 22.16 -16.10
CA VAL A 83 -2.63 22.89 -15.92
C VAL A 83 -1.79 22.14 -14.88
N VAL A 84 -0.62 21.68 -15.28
CA VAL A 84 0.30 20.88 -14.47
C VAL A 84 1.56 21.67 -14.19
N THR A 85 1.92 21.84 -12.92
CA THR A 85 3.21 22.42 -12.54
C THR A 85 4.25 21.31 -12.46
N VAL A 86 5.34 21.44 -13.22
CA VAL A 86 6.47 20.50 -13.25
C VAL A 86 7.69 21.16 -12.58
N VAL A 87 8.43 20.38 -11.80
CA VAL A 87 9.70 20.78 -11.17
C VAL A 87 10.78 19.80 -11.63
N ALA A 88 11.76 20.31 -12.36
CA ALA A 88 12.99 19.61 -12.70
C ALA A 88 14.09 20.00 -11.70
N GLU A 89 14.73 19.00 -11.11
CA GLU A 89 15.78 19.16 -10.12
C GLU A 89 17.09 18.55 -10.64
N VAL A 90 18.19 19.27 -10.52
CA VAL A 90 19.54 18.77 -10.85
C VAL A 90 20.41 18.97 -9.62
N ALA A 91 20.89 17.87 -9.06
CA ALA A 91 21.78 17.85 -7.90
C ALA A 91 23.17 17.33 -8.32
N ASP A 92 24.22 17.86 -7.70
CA ASP A 92 25.56 17.29 -7.77
C ASP A 92 25.84 16.47 -6.50
N ASP A 93 25.91 15.15 -6.62
CA ASP A 93 26.20 14.23 -5.52
C ASP A 93 27.74 14.03 -5.31
N GLY A 94 28.59 14.74 -6.05
CA GLY A 94 30.04 14.72 -5.93
C GLY A 94 30.62 15.66 -4.86
N ASP A 95 31.93 15.57 -4.63
CA ASP A 95 32.67 16.40 -3.66
C ASP A 95 33.35 17.62 -4.33
N THR A 96 33.15 17.82 -5.63
CA THR A 96 33.73 18.89 -6.45
C THR A 96 32.68 19.46 -7.38
N ASP A 97 32.73 20.75 -7.66
CA ASP A 97 31.75 21.45 -8.49
C ASP A 97 31.64 20.85 -9.92
N ALA A 98 30.41 20.83 -10.43
CA ALA A 98 30.11 20.47 -11.82
C ALA A 98 29.98 21.75 -12.67
N ASP A 99 30.91 21.97 -13.60
CA ASP A 99 30.91 23.12 -14.50
C ASP A 99 30.09 22.90 -15.78
N GLU A 100 29.64 24.00 -16.38
CA GLU A 100 28.94 24.03 -17.67
C GLU A 100 27.71 23.11 -17.77
N VAL A 101 27.00 22.91 -16.66
CA VAL A 101 25.83 22.03 -16.63
C VAL A 101 24.73 22.56 -17.55
N ARG A 102 24.18 21.69 -18.39
CA ARG A 102 23.04 21.93 -19.26
C ARG A 102 21.89 21.02 -18.85
N LEU A 103 20.70 21.59 -18.71
CA LEU A 103 19.47 20.86 -18.40
C LEU A 103 18.55 20.91 -19.62
N ARG A 104 18.05 19.75 -20.04
CA ARG A 104 17.05 19.58 -21.10
C ARG A 104 15.84 18.87 -20.55
N VAL A 105 14.65 19.34 -20.92
CA VAL A 105 13.40 18.65 -20.62
C VAL A 105 12.64 18.42 -21.91
N ALA A 106 12.43 17.16 -22.26
CA ALA A 106 11.61 16.77 -23.39
C ALA A 106 10.16 16.60 -22.92
N ILE A 107 9.27 17.39 -23.52
CA ILE A 107 7.82 17.31 -23.33
C ILE A 107 7.18 16.71 -24.58
N PRO A 108 6.18 15.83 -24.45
CA PRO A 108 5.55 15.20 -25.59
C PRO A 108 4.51 16.15 -26.24
N PRO A 109 4.12 15.92 -27.51
CA PRO A 109 3.29 16.85 -28.28
C PRO A 109 1.87 17.00 -27.73
N GLU A 110 1.42 16.11 -26.85
CA GLU A 110 0.13 16.20 -26.14
C GLU A 110 0.17 17.18 -24.96
N THR A 111 1.22 18.00 -24.86
CA THR A 111 1.36 19.07 -23.89
C THR A 111 1.83 20.36 -24.55
N GLU A 112 1.38 21.48 -24.01
CA GLU A 112 1.78 22.82 -24.42
C GLU A 112 2.40 23.53 -23.22
N ALA A 113 3.60 24.08 -23.36
CA ALA A 113 4.22 24.83 -22.27
C ALA A 113 3.55 26.21 -22.13
N VAL A 114 3.27 26.62 -20.88
CA VAL A 114 2.70 27.94 -20.62
C VAL A 114 3.82 28.97 -20.65
N GLU A 115 3.75 29.92 -21.58
CA GLU A 115 4.71 31.03 -21.68
C GLU A 115 4.83 31.81 -20.36
N GLY A 116 6.04 32.23 -20.03
CA GLY A 116 6.34 32.96 -18.80
C GLY A 116 6.29 32.13 -17.50
N SER A 117 5.98 30.83 -17.57
CA SER A 117 5.91 29.98 -16.37
C SER A 117 7.27 29.46 -15.87
N PHE A 118 8.32 29.59 -16.66
CA PHE A 118 9.65 29.04 -16.39
C PHE A 118 10.39 29.90 -15.36
N VAL A 119 10.68 29.31 -14.21
CA VAL A 119 11.33 29.98 -13.07
C VAL A 119 12.41 29.08 -12.48
N ARG A 120 13.61 29.62 -12.29
CA ARG A 120 14.69 29.02 -11.49
C ARG A 120 14.96 29.88 -10.28
N ASP A 121 14.82 29.30 -9.09
CA ASP A 121 15.14 29.97 -7.83
C ASP A 121 14.48 31.38 -7.72
N GLY A 122 13.29 31.55 -8.28
CA GLY A 122 12.54 32.82 -8.32
C GLY A 122 12.83 33.73 -9.53
N VAL A 123 13.84 33.42 -10.34
CA VAL A 123 14.21 34.19 -11.53
C VAL A 123 13.56 33.59 -12.78
N ALA A 124 12.92 34.43 -13.60
CA ALA A 124 12.33 34.00 -14.87
C ALA A 124 13.42 33.47 -15.82
N LEU A 125 13.09 32.41 -16.56
CA LEU A 125 13.98 31.75 -17.50
C LEU A 125 13.41 31.74 -18.92
N ASP A 126 14.30 31.55 -19.88
CA ASP A 126 13.94 31.22 -21.25
C ASP A 126 13.49 29.75 -21.33
N GLY A 127 12.19 29.56 -21.58
CA GLY A 127 11.58 28.23 -21.73
C GLY A 127 11.98 27.52 -23.02
N GLU A 128 12.24 28.26 -24.11
CA GLU A 128 12.65 27.67 -25.38
C GLU A 128 14.02 27.00 -25.25
N ALA A 129 14.93 27.65 -24.51
CA ALA A 129 16.22 27.06 -24.19
C ALA A 129 16.09 25.74 -23.41
N LEU A 130 15.18 25.67 -22.42
CA LEU A 130 15.00 24.45 -21.61
C LEU A 130 14.42 23.27 -22.40
N LEU A 131 13.45 23.56 -23.28
CA LEU A 131 12.74 22.55 -24.06
C LEU A 131 13.44 22.18 -25.38
N GLY A 132 14.34 23.03 -25.87
CA GLY A 132 15.11 22.83 -27.10
C GLY A 132 16.55 22.39 -26.86
N GLU A 133 17.50 23.31 -27.08
CA GLU A 133 18.94 23.02 -27.06
C GLU A 133 19.52 22.77 -25.66
N GLY A 134 18.75 23.01 -24.60
CA GLY A 134 19.15 22.86 -23.20
C GLY A 134 19.50 24.19 -22.54
N LEU A 135 18.90 24.42 -21.38
CA LEU A 135 19.15 25.54 -20.51
C LEU A 135 20.54 25.40 -19.88
N ARG A 136 21.41 26.40 -20.07
CA ARG A 136 22.70 26.48 -19.38
C ARG A 136 22.48 26.82 -17.90
N ALA A 137 22.59 25.82 -17.04
CA ALA A 137 22.48 25.98 -15.59
C ALA A 137 23.73 26.63 -14.97
N GLY A 138 24.89 26.52 -15.65
CA GLY A 138 26.17 27.07 -15.20
C GLY A 138 26.89 26.08 -14.29
N THR A 139 27.66 26.58 -13.33
CA THR A 139 28.33 25.75 -12.32
C THR A 139 27.35 25.36 -11.22
N ILE A 140 27.25 24.07 -10.92
CA ILE A 140 26.57 23.54 -9.74
C ILE A 140 27.64 23.21 -8.71
N ALA A 141 27.61 23.89 -7.56
CA ALA A 141 28.57 23.62 -6.50
C ALA A 141 28.40 22.20 -5.96
N ALA A 142 29.48 21.62 -5.41
CA ALA A 142 29.44 20.31 -4.77
C ALA A 142 28.30 20.22 -3.73
N ALA A 143 27.53 19.13 -3.77
CA ALA A 143 26.33 18.92 -2.94
C ALA A 143 25.22 19.98 -3.11
N ALA A 144 25.29 20.87 -4.10
CA ALA A 144 24.25 21.84 -4.38
C ALA A 144 23.18 21.27 -5.29
N THR A 145 22.06 21.98 -5.38
CA THR A 145 20.90 21.57 -6.18
C THR A 145 20.26 22.79 -6.82
N ILE A 146 19.92 22.67 -8.10
CA ILE A 146 19.16 23.67 -8.85
C ILE A 146 17.76 23.14 -9.10
N ARG A 147 16.75 24.03 -8.97
CA ARG A 147 15.35 23.70 -9.26
C ARG A 147 14.80 24.61 -10.33
N VAL A 148 14.23 24.02 -11.37
CA VAL A 148 13.53 24.71 -12.45
C VAL A 148 12.06 24.30 -12.40
N ARG A 149 11.18 25.29 -12.20
CA ARG A 149 9.73 25.11 -12.18
C ARG A 149 9.13 25.69 -13.45
N PHE A 150 8.20 24.98 -14.07
CA PHE A 150 7.44 25.47 -15.21
C PHE A 150 6.07 24.81 -15.25
N THR A 151 5.18 25.34 -16.09
CA THR A 151 3.79 24.89 -16.16
C THR A 151 3.49 24.38 -17.56
N LEU A 152 2.78 23.24 -17.63
CA LEU A 152 2.31 22.62 -18.85
C LEU A 152 0.77 22.62 -18.89
N ARG A 153 0.19 22.89 -20.04
CA ARG A 153 -1.21 22.65 -20.35
C ARG A 153 -1.34 21.30 -21.05
N VAL A 154 -2.25 20.46 -20.56
CA VAL A 154 -2.53 19.13 -21.12
C VAL A 154 -3.45 19.28 -22.34
N LEU A 155 -3.02 18.82 -23.50
CA LEU A 155 -3.84 18.81 -24.71
C LEU A 155 -4.73 17.56 -24.78
N PRO A 156 -5.76 17.52 -25.66
CA PRO A 156 -6.55 16.31 -25.89
C PRO A 156 -5.69 15.10 -26.27
N GLY A 157 -6.04 13.91 -25.77
CA GLY A 157 -5.30 12.67 -25.97
C GLY A 157 -5.77 11.56 -25.03
N THR A 158 -5.49 10.31 -25.38
CA THR A 158 -5.89 9.12 -24.61
C THR A 158 -4.71 8.47 -23.89
N GLU A 159 -3.48 8.70 -24.37
CA GLU A 159 -2.28 8.10 -23.81
C GLU A 159 -1.74 8.88 -22.60
N PRO A 160 -1.09 8.21 -21.63
CA PRO A 160 -0.33 8.87 -20.58
C PRO A 160 0.79 9.75 -21.17
N ILE A 161 1.12 10.82 -20.45
CA ILE A 161 2.12 11.80 -20.88
C ILE A 161 3.42 11.49 -20.17
N ASP A 162 4.47 11.16 -20.91
CA ASP A 162 5.80 10.88 -20.34
C ASP A 162 6.73 12.09 -20.55
N ILE A 163 7.22 12.67 -19.46
CA ILE A 163 8.19 13.77 -19.47
C ILE A 163 9.57 13.23 -19.14
N LEU A 164 10.55 13.59 -19.95
CA LEU A 164 11.95 13.17 -19.84
C LEU A 164 12.80 14.38 -19.47
N ALA A 165 13.72 14.22 -18.51
CA ALA A 165 14.73 15.23 -18.21
C ALA A 165 16.13 14.63 -18.23
N TYR A 166 17.05 15.39 -18.79
CA TYR A 166 18.44 15.02 -18.95
C TYR A 166 19.34 16.20 -18.58
N ALA A 167 20.47 15.91 -17.94
CA ALA A 167 21.50 16.89 -17.70
C ALA A 167 22.83 16.40 -18.27
N ASP A 168 23.59 17.29 -18.89
CA ASP A 168 24.96 17.06 -19.33
C ASP A 168 25.93 18.09 -18.78
N ALA A 169 27.13 17.64 -18.45
CA ALA A 169 28.30 18.46 -18.26
C ALA A 169 29.54 17.73 -18.80
N PRO A 170 30.52 18.42 -19.42
CA PRO A 170 31.70 17.79 -19.99
C PRO A 170 32.49 16.98 -18.95
N GLY A 171 32.61 15.67 -19.16
CA GLY A 171 33.38 14.78 -18.28
C GLY A 171 32.69 14.44 -16.96
N VAL A 172 31.45 14.87 -16.74
CA VAL A 172 30.68 14.59 -15.52
C VAL A 172 29.67 13.47 -15.81
N PRO A 173 29.72 12.33 -15.11
CA PRO A 173 28.67 11.33 -15.23
C PRO A 173 27.33 11.89 -14.75
N ALA A 174 26.28 11.67 -15.54
CA ALA A 174 24.92 12.08 -15.21
C ALA A 174 24.00 10.86 -15.07
N ILE A 175 23.26 10.81 -13.98
CA ILE A 175 22.21 9.83 -13.72
C ILE A 175 20.88 10.49 -14.11
N ALA A 176 20.34 10.07 -15.26
CA ALA A 176 19.06 10.56 -15.74
C ALA A 176 17.92 10.15 -14.80
N ALA A 177 16.91 11.01 -14.71
CA ALA A 177 15.67 10.69 -14.00
C ALA A 177 14.91 9.59 -14.76
N PRO A 178 14.18 8.70 -14.08
CA PRO A 178 13.12 7.95 -14.74
C PRO A 178 12.10 8.90 -15.35
N ALA A 179 11.45 8.46 -16.43
CA ALA A 179 10.38 9.23 -17.06
C ALA A 179 9.29 9.58 -16.04
N LEU A 180 8.90 10.86 -15.99
CA LEU A 180 7.77 11.30 -15.18
C LEU A 180 6.49 11.05 -15.98
N ARG A 181 5.75 10.01 -15.59
CA ARG A 181 4.50 9.62 -16.22
C ARG A 181 3.30 10.31 -15.58
N LEU A 182 2.64 11.17 -16.34
CA LEU A 182 1.38 11.81 -15.93
C LEU A 182 0.20 10.99 -16.45
N THR A 183 -0.73 10.63 -15.57
CA THR A 183 -1.87 9.79 -15.96
C THR A 183 -3.12 10.62 -16.22
N ARG A 184 -3.78 10.33 -17.35
CA ARG A 184 -5.08 10.90 -17.70
C ARG A 184 -6.20 10.17 -16.97
N ARG A 185 -7.30 10.87 -16.70
CA ARG A 185 -8.49 10.24 -16.12
C ARG A 185 -9.16 9.33 -17.16
N SER A 186 -9.20 8.02 -16.91
CA SER A 186 -9.90 7.06 -17.76
C SER A 186 -11.41 7.33 -17.78
N GLY A 187 -12.00 7.41 -18.97
CA GLY A 187 -13.45 7.58 -19.15
C GLY A 187 -13.90 8.97 -19.58
N HIS A 188 -13.02 9.97 -19.54
CA HIS A 188 -13.23 11.22 -20.28
C HIS A 188 -12.64 11.04 -21.67
N VAL A 189 -13.36 10.31 -22.53
CA VAL A 189 -13.17 10.49 -23.97
C VAL A 189 -13.42 11.97 -24.19
N ALA A 190 -12.43 12.68 -24.74
CA ALA A 190 -12.62 14.07 -25.14
C ALA A 190 -13.86 14.06 -26.05
N PHE A 191 -15.00 14.47 -25.51
CA PHE A 191 -16.11 14.86 -26.37
C PHE A 191 -15.49 15.95 -27.24
N ASP A 192 -15.45 15.71 -28.54
CA ASP A 192 -15.16 16.76 -29.51
C ASP A 192 -15.92 17.98 -29.02
N ALA A 193 -15.19 19.06 -28.72
CA ALA A 193 -15.82 20.31 -28.35
C ALA A 193 -16.91 20.53 -29.40
N PRO A 194 -18.19 20.62 -29.01
CA PRO A 194 -19.28 20.65 -29.97
C PRO A 194 -18.91 21.70 -31.00
N ARG A 195 -18.79 21.29 -32.27
CA ARG A 195 -18.45 22.21 -33.36
C ARG A 195 -19.28 23.48 -33.11
N PRO A 196 -18.66 24.67 -33.11
CA PRO A 196 -19.42 25.90 -32.90
C PRO A 196 -20.62 25.82 -33.84
N PHE A 197 -21.82 25.98 -33.29
CA PHE A 197 -23.13 25.63 -33.88
C PHE A 197 -23.46 26.37 -35.20
N PHE A 198 -22.48 27.01 -35.82
CA PHE A 198 -22.60 27.88 -36.99
C PHE A 198 -21.81 27.40 -38.21
N GLU A 199 -21.05 26.30 -38.13
CA GLU A 199 -20.47 25.68 -39.33
C GLU A 199 -21.44 24.63 -39.90
N LEU A 200 -22.32 25.09 -40.79
CA LEU A 200 -23.14 24.24 -41.67
C LEU A 200 -22.25 23.19 -42.32
N GLU A 201 -22.64 21.92 -42.24
CA GLU A 201 -21.88 20.85 -42.88
C GLU A 201 -21.88 21.02 -44.40
N ALA A 202 -20.80 20.64 -45.08
CA ALA A 202 -20.64 20.79 -46.51
C ALA A 202 -21.70 19.95 -47.27
N GLY A 203 -22.85 20.56 -47.56
CA GLY A 203 -24.02 19.91 -48.17
C GLY A 203 -25.37 20.33 -47.58
N GLU A 204 -25.38 20.98 -46.42
CA GLU A 204 -26.61 21.45 -45.76
C GLU A 204 -27.01 22.82 -46.34
N THR A 205 -28.10 22.85 -47.11
CA THR A 205 -28.65 24.08 -47.68
C THR A 205 -29.69 24.68 -46.73
N ASP A 206 -29.65 26.01 -46.60
CA ASP A 206 -30.38 26.89 -45.67
C ASP A 206 -31.93 26.89 -45.83
N ALA A 207 -32.51 25.86 -46.44
CA ALA A 207 -33.93 25.78 -46.77
C ALA A 207 -34.82 25.34 -45.59
N GLU A 208 -34.26 24.71 -44.56
CA GLU A 208 -35.03 24.20 -43.40
C GLU A 208 -35.14 25.21 -42.24
N LEU A 209 -34.40 26.33 -42.27
CA LEU A 209 -34.51 27.44 -41.31
C LEU A 209 -35.59 28.46 -41.69
N THR A 210 -36.70 28.01 -42.29
CA THR A 210 -37.87 28.88 -42.45
C THR A 210 -38.62 28.92 -41.12
N PRO A 211 -38.69 30.06 -40.41
CA PRO A 211 -39.37 30.13 -39.11
C PRO A 211 -40.84 29.76 -39.26
N ALA A 212 -41.31 28.83 -38.43
CA ALA A 212 -42.71 28.45 -38.35
C ALA A 212 -43.59 29.70 -38.10
N PRO A 213 -44.75 29.83 -38.76
CA PRO A 213 -45.62 30.99 -38.60
C PRO A 213 -46.07 31.11 -37.14
N ALA A 214 -45.81 32.29 -36.57
CA ALA A 214 -46.10 32.62 -35.17
C ALA A 214 -47.59 32.41 -34.84
N ALA A 215 -47.85 31.76 -33.71
CA ALA A 215 -49.18 31.66 -33.11
C ALA A 215 -49.74 33.06 -32.76
N PRO A 216 -51.07 33.29 -32.86
CA PRO A 216 -51.67 34.58 -32.56
C PRO A 216 -51.49 34.95 -31.08
N ALA A 217 -51.06 36.20 -30.84
CA ALA A 217 -50.80 36.75 -29.53
C ALA A 217 -52.06 36.87 -28.65
N PRO A 218 -51.97 36.62 -27.33
CA PRO A 218 -53.05 36.88 -26.38
C PRO A 218 -53.31 38.40 -26.20
N GLU A 219 -54.57 38.76 -26.00
CA GLU A 219 -55.04 40.15 -25.85
C GLU A 219 -54.39 40.86 -24.64
N PRO A 220 -54.00 42.15 -24.77
CA PRO A 220 -53.35 42.90 -23.70
C PRO A 220 -54.33 43.37 -22.61
N PRO A 221 -53.93 43.37 -21.33
CA PRO A 221 -54.69 44.00 -20.25
C PRO A 221 -54.64 45.55 -20.33
N ALA A 222 -55.69 46.18 -19.83
CA ALA A 222 -55.94 47.63 -19.90
C ALA A 222 -54.85 48.49 -19.23
N PRO A 223 -54.57 49.71 -19.76
CA PRO A 223 -53.45 50.54 -19.33
C PRO A 223 -53.70 51.30 -18.01
N ILE A 224 -52.73 51.23 -17.10
CA ILE A 224 -52.56 52.15 -15.97
C ILE A 224 -51.82 53.39 -16.48
N LYS A 225 -52.40 54.57 -16.20
CA LYS A 225 -51.84 55.87 -16.56
C LYS A 225 -50.74 56.27 -15.58
N ILE A 226 -49.56 56.59 -16.08
CA ILE A 226 -48.56 57.41 -15.38
C ILE A 226 -48.11 58.49 -16.35
N ASP A 227 -48.26 59.73 -15.90
CA ASP A 227 -48.02 60.97 -16.63
C ASP A 227 -46.51 61.28 -16.76
N THR A 228 -46.12 61.56 -18.01
CA THR A 228 -45.23 62.65 -18.52
C THR A 228 -43.98 63.09 -17.75
N VAL A 229 -42.87 63.29 -18.49
CA VAL A 229 -42.12 64.56 -18.75
C VAL A 229 -40.85 64.14 -19.55
N VAL A 230 -40.78 64.24 -20.88
CA VAL A 230 -40.48 65.40 -21.77
C VAL A 230 -38.97 65.58 -22.07
N ASP A 231 -38.67 65.56 -23.38
CA ASP A 231 -37.57 66.17 -24.18
C ASP A 231 -36.10 65.78 -23.89
N GLU A 232 -35.15 65.70 -24.84
CA GLU A 232 -34.95 66.26 -26.19
C GLU A 232 -33.82 65.42 -26.88
N ALA A 233 -33.95 64.91 -28.10
CA ALA A 233 -33.48 65.44 -29.39
C ALA A 233 -31.97 65.39 -29.72
N ILE A 234 -31.62 64.49 -30.66
CA ILE A 234 -30.86 64.68 -31.92
C ILE A 234 -29.40 65.18 -31.84
N VAL A 235 -28.46 64.46 -32.48
CA VAL A 235 -27.68 64.85 -33.69
C VAL A 235 -26.67 63.73 -34.02
N VAL A 236 -26.62 63.38 -35.30
CA VAL A 236 -25.71 62.42 -35.95
C VAL A 236 -24.60 63.18 -36.69
N GLU A 237 -23.46 62.50 -36.87
CA GLU A 237 -22.34 62.70 -37.82
C GLU A 237 -21.04 63.30 -37.25
N PRO A 238 -19.87 63.12 -37.92
CA PRO A 238 -19.24 61.87 -38.39
C PRO A 238 -17.70 61.81 -38.12
N VAL A 239 -17.09 60.64 -38.34
CA VAL A 239 -15.68 60.33 -38.76
C VAL A 239 -14.55 61.32 -38.42
N VAL A 240 -13.52 60.87 -37.67
CA VAL A 240 -12.07 61.19 -37.89
C VAL A 240 -11.17 60.09 -37.27
N GLU A 241 -10.22 59.58 -38.06
CA GLU A 241 -9.00 58.87 -37.62
C GLU A 241 -7.99 59.86 -37.04
N GLU A 242 -7.42 59.65 -35.84
CA GLU A 242 -6.01 59.96 -35.52
C GLU A 242 -5.60 59.56 -34.09
N ALA A 243 -4.43 58.91 -34.02
CA ALA A 243 -3.34 59.04 -33.06
C ALA A 243 -3.57 59.07 -31.52
N ALA A 244 -2.93 58.07 -30.88
CA ALA A 244 -2.02 58.19 -29.73
C ALA A 244 -2.42 59.04 -28.51
N ILE A 245 -2.82 58.35 -27.43
CA ILE A 245 -2.60 58.82 -26.06
C ILE A 245 -2.11 57.63 -25.21
N VAL A 246 -0.92 57.79 -24.64
CA VAL A 246 -0.38 56.99 -23.55
C VAL A 246 -1.11 57.44 -22.29
N GLU A 247 -2.02 56.63 -21.76
CA GLU A 247 -2.57 56.81 -20.41
C GLU A 247 -1.73 56.01 -19.41
N GLU A 248 -1.18 56.73 -18.44
CA GLU A 248 -0.57 56.16 -17.24
C GLU A 248 -1.62 55.35 -16.47
N PRO A 249 -1.34 54.11 -16.04
CA PRO A 249 -2.30 53.38 -15.24
C PRO A 249 -2.42 53.99 -13.85
N ALA A 250 -3.67 54.22 -13.49
CA ALA A 250 -4.17 54.75 -12.24
C ALA A 250 -3.62 54.03 -11.00
N VAL A 251 -3.45 54.85 -9.95
CA VAL A 251 -3.25 54.47 -8.55
C VAL A 251 -4.32 53.46 -8.16
N VAL A 252 -3.93 52.21 -7.90
CA VAL A 252 -4.80 51.20 -7.30
C VAL A 252 -4.77 51.39 -5.78
N GLU A 253 -5.97 51.61 -5.25
CA GLU A 253 -6.31 51.82 -3.85
C GLU A 253 -5.81 50.68 -2.94
N GLU A 254 -5.39 51.06 -1.73
CA GLU A 254 -5.07 50.15 -0.64
C GLU A 254 -6.31 49.30 -0.29
N PRO A 255 -6.20 47.96 -0.21
CA PRO A 255 -7.33 47.13 0.17
C PRO A 255 -7.68 47.34 1.64
N ALA A 256 -8.98 47.52 1.86
CA ALA A 256 -9.64 47.73 3.13
C ALA A 256 -9.24 46.72 4.21
N VAL A 257 -9.10 47.25 5.42
CA VAL A 257 -8.93 46.55 6.70
C VAL A 257 -10.03 45.49 6.85
N VAL A 258 -9.65 44.22 6.83
CA VAL A 258 -10.54 43.12 7.19
C VAL A 258 -10.60 43.03 8.71
N GLU A 259 -11.82 43.09 9.22
CA GLU A 259 -12.20 43.09 10.63
C GLU A 259 -11.67 41.86 11.39
N GLU A 260 -11.35 42.09 12.66
CA GLU A 260 -10.88 41.09 13.61
C GLU A 260 -11.87 39.92 13.75
N PRO A 261 -11.40 38.66 13.81
CA PRO A 261 -12.29 37.53 14.01
C PRO A 261 -12.90 37.57 15.41
N VAL A 262 -14.24 37.52 15.44
CA VAL A 262 -15.07 37.37 16.63
C VAL A 262 -14.58 36.18 17.46
N VAL A 263 -14.22 36.47 18.72
CA VAL A 263 -13.92 35.48 19.76
C VAL A 263 -15.17 34.63 19.99
N VAL A 264 -15.14 33.38 19.56
CA VAL A 264 -16.15 32.39 19.93
C VAL A 264 -15.78 31.88 21.32
N GLU A 265 -16.60 32.22 22.30
CA GLU A 265 -16.52 31.74 23.68
C GLU A 265 -16.55 30.21 23.71
N GLU A 266 -15.61 29.62 24.45
CA GLU A 266 -15.55 28.18 24.70
C GLU A 266 -16.82 27.72 25.46
N PRO A 267 -17.43 26.60 25.07
CA PRO A 267 -18.51 26.03 25.85
C PRO A 267 -17.97 25.45 27.17
N LEU A 268 -18.42 26.01 28.29
CA LEU A 268 -18.38 25.40 29.62
C LEU A 268 -19.04 24.02 29.55
N VAL A 269 -18.24 22.94 29.56
CA VAL A 269 -18.74 21.59 29.79
C VAL A 269 -18.67 21.33 31.29
N GLU A 270 -19.85 21.25 31.88
CA GLU A 270 -20.11 20.96 33.28
C GLU A 270 -19.53 19.59 33.69
N GLU A 271 -18.87 19.59 34.85
CA GLU A 271 -18.47 18.40 35.60
C GLU A 271 -19.69 17.54 35.91
N ALA A 272 -19.78 16.36 35.29
CA ALA A 272 -20.81 15.38 35.59
C ALA A 272 -20.21 14.04 36.02
N LEU A 273 -20.58 13.67 37.25
CA LEU A 273 -20.75 12.33 37.79
C LEU A 273 -19.51 11.56 38.26
N VAL A 274 -19.30 11.70 39.58
CA VAL A 274 -18.80 10.65 40.49
C VAL A 274 -19.51 9.33 40.17
N VAL A 275 -18.76 8.36 39.66
CA VAL A 275 -19.19 6.96 39.60
C VAL A 275 -18.77 6.31 40.90
N GLU A 276 -19.77 5.86 41.67
CA GLU A 276 -19.57 5.08 42.90
C GLU A 276 -18.79 3.79 42.60
N GLU A 277 -17.81 3.51 43.44
CA GLU A 277 -17.05 2.26 43.43
C GLU A 277 -17.99 1.06 43.64
N PRO A 278 -17.89 -0.02 42.83
CA PRO A 278 -18.66 -1.22 43.10
C PRO A 278 -18.11 -1.92 44.35
N VAL A 279 -18.97 -2.02 45.37
CA VAL A 279 -18.79 -2.87 46.55
C VAL A 279 -18.58 -4.31 46.09
N VAL A 280 -17.41 -4.87 46.40
CA VAL A 280 -17.10 -6.29 46.23
C VAL A 280 -17.82 -7.06 47.34
N GLU A 281 -18.89 -7.77 46.99
CA GLU A 281 -19.43 -8.81 47.86
C GLU A 281 -18.54 -10.06 47.78
N GLU A 282 -17.83 -10.29 48.88
CA GLU A 282 -17.01 -11.46 49.15
C GLU A 282 -17.93 -12.68 49.31
N SER A 283 -18.07 -13.48 48.25
CA SER A 283 -18.76 -14.77 48.32
C SER A 283 -17.87 -15.79 49.03
N VAL A 284 -18.21 -16.05 50.29
CA VAL A 284 -17.73 -17.18 51.08
C VAL A 284 -18.14 -18.48 50.39
N VAL A 285 -17.18 -19.16 49.77
CA VAL A 285 -17.36 -20.54 49.28
C VAL A 285 -16.86 -21.49 50.36
N GLU A 286 -17.75 -22.34 50.85
CA GLU A 286 -17.46 -23.41 51.80
C GLU A 286 -16.41 -24.40 51.25
N PRO A 287 -15.51 -24.94 52.09
CA PRO A 287 -14.54 -25.93 51.65
C PRO A 287 -15.24 -27.27 51.36
N VAL A 288 -15.34 -27.63 50.08
CA VAL A 288 -15.72 -28.97 49.64
C VAL A 288 -14.59 -29.93 49.98
N ALA A 289 -14.95 -31.01 50.68
CA ALA A 289 -14.07 -32.07 51.11
C ALA A 289 -13.40 -32.77 49.92
N GLU A 290 -12.07 -32.93 49.99
CA GLU A 290 -11.28 -33.77 49.09
C GLU A 290 -11.59 -35.25 49.36
N GLU A 291 -12.20 -35.92 48.38
CA GLU A 291 -12.19 -37.39 48.30
C GLU A 291 -10.84 -37.85 47.71
N PRO A 292 -10.20 -38.90 48.28
CA PRO A 292 -8.92 -39.40 47.78
C PRO A 292 -9.09 -40.18 46.48
N ILE A 293 -8.39 -39.74 45.44
CA ILE A 293 -8.26 -40.43 44.15
C ILE A 293 -7.47 -41.74 44.35
N PRO A 294 -7.96 -42.91 43.89
CA PRO A 294 -7.21 -44.15 43.96
C PRO A 294 -6.04 -44.17 42.97
N THR A 295 -4.85 -44.48 43.49
CA THR A 295 -3.62 -44.76 42.73
C THR A 295 -3.82 -45.87 41.71
N PRO A 296 -3.36 -45.73 40.44
CA PRO A 296 -3.37 -46.83 39.49
C PRO A 296 -2.35 -47.90 39.88
N ILE A 297 -2.83 -49.14 39.85
CA ILE A 297 -2.09 -50.39 40.10
C ILE A 297 -1.12 -50.63 38.93
N LEU A 298 0.17 -50.73 39.23
CA LEU A 298 1.19 -51.26 38.31
C LEU A 298 0.94 -52.76 38.13
N VAL A 299 0.56 -53.17 36.92
CA VAL A 299 0.57 -54.57 36.50
C VAL A 299 1.86 -54.80 35.72
N ASP A 300 2.77 -55.55 36.32
CA ASP A 300 3.94 -56.13 35.68
C ASP A 300 3.50 -57.16 34.62
N GLU A 301 3.80 -56.90 33.35
CA GLU A 301 3.81 -57.93 32.31
C GLU A 301 5.25 -58.43 32.07
N PRO A 302 5.47 -59.76 32.00
CA PRO A 302 6.81 -60.32 31.87
C PRO A 302 7.32 -60.29 30.43
N MET A 303 8.60 -60.01 30.30
CA MET A 303 9.39 -60.13 29.08
C MET A 303 9.33 -61.56 28.50
N ALA A 304 8.98 -61.66 27.22
CA ALA A 304 9.22 -62.86 26.41
C ALA A 304 10.36 -62.60 25.40
N THR A 305 11.46 -63.29 25.65
CA THR A 305 12.62 -63.53 24.77
C THR A 305 12.26 -64.37 23.53
N ALA A 306 12.69 -63.94 22.35
CA ALA A 306 13.07 -64.77 21.19
C ALA A 306 13.91 -63.86 20.24
N ILE A 307 15.23 -63.99 20.10
CA ILE A 307 16.06 -65.03 19.44
C ILE A 307 15.80 -65.12 17.92
N VAL A 308 16.79 -64.58 17.16
CA VAL A 308 17.36 -65.06 15.86
C VAL A 308 16.45 -64.82 14.63
N GLU A 309 16.88 -64.27 13.49
CA GLU A 309 18.04 -64.67 12.67
C GLU A 309 18.46 -63.55 11.68
N GLU A 310 19.75 -63.52 11.41
CA GLU A 310 20.49 -62.69 10.46
C GLU A 310 20.40 -63.31 9.05
N PHE A 311 20.04 -62.56 8.00
CA PHE A 311 20.40 -62.94 6.63
C PHE A 311 20.67 -61.72 5.73
N ILE A 312 21.89 -61.73 5.21
CA ILE A 312 22.46 -60.87 4.17
C ILE A 312 22.16 -61.51 2.81
N THR A 313 21.78 -60.71 1.80
CA THR A 313 22.10 -60.86 0.34
C THR A 313 21.45 -59.68 -0.39
N THR A 314 22.17 -58.65 -0.88
CA THR A 314 22.97 -58.54 -2.11
C THR A 314 22.17 -58.72 -3.41
N ALA A 315 22.04 -57.59 -4.13
CA ALA A 315 21.94 -57.34 -5.58
C ALA A 315 21.37 -58.40 -6.53
N GLU A 316 20.45 -58.00 -7.44
CA GLU A 316 20.72 -58.04 -8.88
C GLU A 316 19.69 -57.24 -9.71
N THR A 317 20.23 -56.57 -10.72
CA THR A 317 19.64 -56.00 -11.93
C THR A 317 18.77 -57.01 -12.70
N VAL A 318 17.81 -56.54 -13.52
CA VAL A 318 17.60 -56.92 -14.94
C VAL A 318 16.14 -56.71 -15.43
N GLU A 319 16.07 -55.97 -16.54
CA GLU A 319 15.16 -55.99 -17.70
C GLU A 319 13.63 -56.06 -17.62
N GLN A 320 13.06 -55.01 -18.23
CA GLN A 320 11.92 -54.99 -19.15
C GLN A 320 11.70 -56.30 -19.94
N PRO A 321 10.45 -56.70 -20.19
CA PRO A 321 9.98 -56.67 -21.58
C PRO A 321 8.49 -56.31 -21.76
N ALA A 322 8.14 -55.94 -22.99
CA ALA A 322 6.81 -56.01 -23.58
C ALA A 322 6.87 -57.02 -24.75
N PRO A 323 5.80 -57.30 -25.53
CA PRO A 323 4.40 -57.58 -25.22
C PRO A 323 3.92 -58.93 -25.85
N ALA A 324 2.61 -59.21 -25.72
CA ALA A 324 1.78 -60.21 -26.42
C ALA A 324 1.87 -61.68 -25.94
N GLU A 325 0.72 -62.25 -25.58
CA GLU A 325 0.06 -63.28 -26.42
C GLU A 325 -1.31 -63.70 -25.85
N ASP A 326 -2.22 -63.87 -26.81
CA ASP A 326 -3.53 -64.48 -26.75
C ASP A 326 -3.44 -65.94 -26.28
N THR A 327 -4.11 -66.29 -25.17
CA THR A 327 -4.49 -67.68 -24.89
C THR A 327 -5.79 -67.75 -24.09
N THR A 328 -6.85 -68.19 -24.78
CA THR A 328 -8.03 -68.81 -24.18
C THR A 328 -7.64 -70.16 -23.56
N PRO A 329 -8.17 -70.52 -22.38
CA PRO A 329 -8.71 -71.89 -22.23
C PRO A 329 -9.92 -71.93 -21.24
N PRO A 330 -10.43 -73.09 -20.83
CA PRO A 330 -11.60 -73.73 -21.43
C PRO A 330 -12.80 -73.80 -20.46
N ALA A 331 -13.93 -74.22 -21.03
CA ALA A 331 -15.15 -74.56 -20.30
C ALA A 331 -14.91 -75.68 -19.28
N GLU A 332 -15.21 -75.40 -18.00
CA GLU A 332 -15.38 -76.42 -16.96
C GLU A 332 -16.74 -76.26 -16.27
N THR A 333 -17.60 -77.22 -16.60
CA THR A 333 -18.43 -78.03 -15.69
C THR A 333 -19.23 -77.31 -14.58
N GLN A 334 -20.52 -77.15 -14.84
CA GLN A 334 -21.57 -76.89 -13.86
C GLN A 334 -21.68 -78.06 -12.86
N PRO A 335 -21.67 -77.83 -11.54
CA PRO A 335 -22.22 -78.77 -10.59
C PRO A 335 -23.73 -78.52 -10.40
N GLU A 336 -24.45 -79.61 -10.67
CA GLU A 336 -25.73 -80.07 -10.12
C GLU A 336 -26.44 -79.16 -9.10
N LEU A 337 -27.63 -78.73 -9.50
CA LEU A 337 -28.60 -77.95 -8.74
C LEU A 337 -29.13 -78.79 -7.56
N GLU A 338 -28.64 -78.55 -6.34
CA GLU A 338 -29.34 -78.99 -5.13
C GLU A 338 -30.55 -78.06 -4.88
N ALA A 339 -31.69 -78.68 -4.60
CA ALA A 339 -32.96 -78.00 -4.40
C ALA A 339 -32.89 -77.00 -3.23
N PRO A 340 -33.46 -75.80 -3.37
CA PRO A 340 -33.45 -74.80 -2.31
C PRO A 340 -34.26 -75.31 -1.11
N PRO A 341 -33.73 -75.18 0.13
CA PRO A 341 -34.52 -75.45 1.33
C PRO A 341 -35.70 -74.48 1.40
N GLU A 342 -36.84 -75.03 1.80
CA GLU A 342 -38.12 -74.35 2.01
C GLU A 342 -37.90 -73.17 2.97
N LEU A 343 -37.97 -71.95 2.42
CA LEU A 343 -37.80 -70.69 3.15
C LEU A 343 -38.88 -70.57 4.22
N GLU A 344 -38.47 -70.65 5.48
CA GLU A 344 -39.27 -70.16 6.61
C GLU A 344 -39.67 -68.69 6.33
N PRO A 345 -40.92 -68.29 6.63
CA PRO A 345 -41.37 -66.93 6.40
C PRO A 345 -40.50 -65.96 7.19
N GLN A 346 -39.65 -65.21 6.49
CA GLN A 346 -38.84 -64.16 7.09
C GLN A 346 -39.79 -63.15 7.76
N PRO A 347 -39.51 -62.73 9.01
CA PRO A 347 -40.26 -61.66 9.64
C PRO A 347 -40.23 -60.43 8.72
N GLU A 348 -41.38 -59.75 8.58
CA GLU A 348 -41.47 -58.51 7.81
C GLU A 348 -40.28 -57.60 8.19
N PRO A 349 -39.49 -57.13 7.22
CA PRO A 349 -38.34 -56.31 7.52
C PRO A 349 -38.84 -55.09 8.29
N GLU A 350 -38.37 -54.93 9.53
CA GLU A 350 -38.53 -53.69 10.27
C GLU A 350 -38.13 -52.56 9.30
N PRO A 351 -38.94 -51.49 9.18
CA PRO A 351 -38.64 -50.40 8.28
C PRO A 351 -37.22 -49.97 8.60
N LEU A 352 -36.29 -50.22 7.67
CA LEU A 352 -34.91 -49.76 7.73
C LEU A 352 -35.02 -48.29 8.07
N ALA A 353 -34.75 -47.94 9.34
CA ALA A 353 -34.66 -46.58 9.76
C ALA A 353 -33.71 -45.95 8.74
N GLU A 354 -34.23 -45.03 7.92
CA GLU A 354 -33.43 -44.28 6.95
C GLU A 354 -32.21 -43.84 7.74
N ALA A 355 -31.07 -44.48 7.49
CA ALA A 355 -29.84 -44.13 8.13
C ALA A 355 -29.64 -42.69 7.68
N VAL A 356 -29.91 -41.75 8.59
CA VAL A 356 -29.68 -40.33 8.39
C VAL A 356 -28.20 -40.27 8.11
N GLN A 357 -27.83 -40.26 6.82
CA GLN A 357 -26.45 -40.11 6.41
C GLN A 357 -26.08 -38.74 6.94
N GLU A 358 -25.25 -38.73 7.98
CA GLU A 358 -24.73 -37.48 8.51
C GLU A 358 -24.12 -36.74 7.32
N PRO A 359 -24.56 -35.50 7.04
CA PRO A 359 -24.07 -34.76 5.89
C PRO A 359 -22.55 -34.73 5.97
N ILE A 360 -21.89 -35.24 4.94
CA ILE A 360 -20.43 -35.20 4.82
C ILE A 360 -20.04 -33.72 4.79
N VAL A 361 -19.53 -33.20 5.91
CA VAL A 361 -19.05 -31.83 6.00
C VAL A 361 -17.78 -31.77 5.18
N VAL A 362 -17.84 -31.07 4.05
CA VAL A 362 -16.65 -30.82 3.22
C VAL A 362 -15.85 -29.72 3.92
N GLU A 363 -14.73 -30.09 4.54
CA GLU A 363 -13.83 -29.11 5.12
C GLU A 363 -12.95 -28.47 4.05
N HIS A 364 -12.98 -27.14 3.98
CA HIS A 364 -12.11 -26.35 3.10
C HIS A 364 -10.84 -25.97 3.87
N VAL A 365 -9.67 -26.24 3.29
CA VAL A 365 -8.39 -26.07 4.01
C VAL A 365 -7.49 -25.03 3.34
N LEU A 366 -7.04 -24.07 4.15
CA LEU A 366 -5.93 -23.18 3.86
C LEU A 366 -4.74 -23.64 4.71
N ALA A 367 -3.68 -24.13 4.08
CA ALA A 367 -2.51 -24.67 4.74
C ALA A 367 -1.18 -24.21 4.11
N ARG A 368 -0.16 -24.02 4.96
CA ARG A 368 1.18 -23.63 4.54
C ARG A 368 2.22 -24.32 5.42
N ALA A 369 3.24 -24.93 4.80
CA ALA A 369 4.42 -25.38 5.54
C ALA A 369 5.23 -24.19 6.08
N VAL A 370 5.80 -24.35 7.28
CA VAL A 370 6.69 -23.37 7.90
C VAL A 370 8.11 -23.89 7.91
N ASP A 371 9.03 -23.15 7.31
CA ASP A 371 10.45 -23.50 7.25
C ASP A 371 11.32 -22.65 8.20
N ALA A 372 12.49 -23.17 8.52
CA ALA A 372 13.40 -22.54 9.48
C ALA A 372 13.96 -21.20 8.98
N ASP A 373 14.14 -21.05 7.67
CA ASP A 373 14.74 -19.85 7.09
C ASP A 373 13.76 -18.67 7.06
N GLU A 374 12.48 -18.96 6.87
CA GLU A 374 11.39 -18.00 7.02
C GLU A 374 11.26 -17.54 8.47
N VAL A 375 11.25 -18.46 9.44
CA VAL A 375 11.20 -18.08 10.86
C VAL A 375 12.40 -17.20 11.22
N ARG A 376 13.61 -17.54 10.76
CA ARG A 376 14.80 -16.68 10.93
C ARG A 376 14.67 -15.32 10.23
N ALA A 377 13.97 -15.26 9.10
CA ALA A 377 13.70 -13.98 8.43
C ALA A 377 12.75 -13.11 9.26
N LEU A 378 11.69 -13.69 9.81
CA LEU A 378 10.76 -13.02 10.72
C LEU A 378 11.46 -12.59 12.02
N GLU A 379 12.29 -13.44 12.61
CA GLU A 379 13.12 -13.07 13.77
C GLU A 379 13.96 -11.82 13.50
N ARG A 380 14.61 -11.74 12.32
CA ARG A 380 15.40 -10.56 11.94
C ARG A 380 14.56 -9.30 11.78
N VAL A 381 13.33 -9.41 11.28
CA VAL A 381 12.40 -8.28 11.16
C VAL A 381 12.02 -7.77 12.55
N PHE A 382 11.70 -8.67 13.47
CA PHE A 382 11.24 -8.32 14.82
C PHE A 382 12.37 -8.03 15.82
N ALA A 383 13.61 -8.44 15.55
CA ALA A 383 14.79 -8.05 16.32
C ALA A 383 15.38 -6.69 15.89
N GLY A 384 15.02 -6.21 14.70
CA GLY A 384 15.50 -4.94 14.16
C GLY A 384 14.67 -3.74 14.61
N ALA A 385 15.22 -2.54 14.42
CA ALA A 385 14.46 -1.29 14.49
C ALA A 385 13.59 -1.13 13.23
N VAL A 386 12.59 -2.00 13.10
CA VAL A 386 11.62 -1.97 11.99
C VAL A 386 10.33 -1.33 12.51
N PRO A 387 9.73 -0.39 11.76
CA PRO A 387 8.45 0.19 12.16
C PRO A 387 7.36 -0.88 12.31
N HIS A 388 6.50 -0.73 13.31
CA HIS A 388 5.63 -1.83 13.75
C HIS A 388 4.62 -2.26 12.67
N GLY A 389 4.09 -1.32 11.88
CA GLY A 389 3.20 -1.63 10.76
C GLY A 389 3.86 -2.46 9.65
N LEU A 390 5.13 -2.19 9.34
CA LEU A 390 5.90 -2.99 8.37
C LEU A 390 6.21 -4.39 8.91
N ALA A 391 6.56 -4.50 10.19
CA ALA A 391 6.77 -5.79 10.84
C ALA A 391 5.46 -6.62 10.83
N ALA A 392 4.33 -5.99 11.10
CA ALA A 392 3.03 -6.63 11.06
C ALA A 392 2.65 -7.13 9.67
N LEU A 393 2.89 -6.34 8.61
CA LEU A 393 2.64 -6.78 7.24
C LEU A 393 3.58 -7.90 6.79
N ALA A 394 4.84 -7.88 7.23
CA ALA A 394 5.77 -8.96 6.97
C ALA A 394 5.25 -10.29 7.54
N LEU A 395 4.83 -10.26 8.81
CA LEU A 395 4.28 -11.43 9.46
C LEU A 395 2.96 -11.87 8.82
N LEU A 396 2.02 -10.94 8.59
CA LEU A 396 0.72 -11.25 7.98
C LEU A 396 0.85 -11.80 6.56
N SER A 397 1.67 -11.20 5.70
CA SER A 397 1.85 -11.67 4.31
C SER A 397 2.60 -12.99 4.23
N SER A 398 3.59 -13.20 5.10
CA SER A 398 4.23 -14.51 5.27
C SER A 398 3.17 -15.53 5.67
N VAL A 399 2.51 -15.32 6.81
CA VAL A 399 1.57 -16.28 7.36
C VAL A 399 0.35 -16.53 6.44
N ALA A 400 -0.05 -15.55 5.62
CA ALA A 400 -1.13 -15.65 4.63
C ALA A 400 -0.73 -16.24 3.26
N ALA A 401 0.56 -16.48 2.99
CA ALA A 401 1.03 -17.03 1.71
C ALA A 401 0.80 -18.56 1.65
N VAL A 402 -0.47 -18.93 1.79
CA VAL A 402 -0.97 -20.30 1.80
C VAL A 402 -0.74 -20.98 0.45
N ASP A 403 -0.39 -22.26 0.46
CA ASP A 403 -0.05 -23.04 -0.74
C ASP A 403 -1.09 -24.16 -0.98
N THR A 404 -2.38 -23.81 -0.96
CA THR A 404 -3.48 -24.76 -1.25
C THR A 404 -4.24 -24.43 -2.53
N PRO A 405 -4.92 -25.41 -3.17
CA PRO A 405 -5.79 -25.15 -4.33
C PRO A 405 -6.80 -24.02 -4.06
N LEU A 406 -7.37 -23.98 -2.86
CA LEU A 406 -8.28 -22.91 -2.43
C LEU A 406 -7.63 -21.54 -2.41
N SER A 407 -6.43 -21.42 -1.84
CA SER A 407 -5.72 -20.14 -1.81
C SER A 407 -5.35 -19.62 -3.21
N VAL A 408 -5.03 -20.53 -4.14
CA VAL A 408 -4.73 -20.24 -5.55
C VAL A 408 -6.00 -19.82 -6.28
N ALA A 409 -7.09 -20.57 -6.12
CA ALA A 409 -8.38 -20.26 -6.72
C ALA A 409 -8.86 -18.85 -6.30
N LEU A 410 -8.80 -18.55 -5.01
CA LEU A 410 -9.19 -17.25 -4.46
C LEU A 410 -8.20 -16.12 -4.79
N GLY A 411 -7.02 -16.42 -5.36
CA GLY A 411 -5.98 -15.45 -5.67
C GLY A 411 -5.28 -14.84 -4.44
N THR A 412 -5.51 -15.40 -3.25
CA THR A 412 -4.97 -14.90 -1.98
C THR A 412 -3.48 -15.18 -1.85
N ARG A 413 -3.01 -16.28 -2.44
CA ARG A 413 -1.58 -16.65 -2.54
C ARG A 413 -0.77 -15.59 -3.31
N ASP A 414 -1.23 -15.24 -4.51
CA ASP A 414 -0.54 -14.27 -5.37
C ASP A 414 -0.57 -12.87 -4.76
N PHE A 415 -1.68 -12.51 -4.13
CA PHE A 415 -1.80 -11.29 -3.37
C PHE A 415 -0.78 -11.23 -2.22
N ALA A 416 -0.72 -12.25 -1.36
CA ALA A 416 0.22 -12.31 -0.25
C ALA A 416 1.69 -12.24 -0.71
N ARG A 417 2.03 -12.94 -1.80
CA ARG A 417 3.37 -12.88 -2.42
C ARG A 417 3.72 -11.49 -2.96
N SER A 418 2.77 -10.81 -3.58
CA SER A 418 2.96 -9.44 -4.07
C SER A 418 3.28 -8.47 -2.92
N VAL A 419 2.53 -8.56 -1.81
CA VAL A 419 2.79 -7.79 -0.59
C VAL A 419 4.19 -8.11 -0.04
N ALA A 420 4.53 -9.40 0.08
CA ALA A 420 5.83 -9.85 0.56
C ALA A 420 7.00 -9.33 -0.30
N ALA A 421 6.84 -9.31 -1.63
CA ALA A 421 7.84 -8.81 -2.58
C ALA A 421 8.02 -7.27 -2.51
N ALA A 422 7.01 -6.53 -2.06
CA ALA A 422 7.09 -5.08 -1.88
C ALA A 422 7.77 -4.67 -0.57
N LEU A 423 7.70 -5.51 0.46
CA LEU A 423 8.19 -5.20 1.81
C LEU A 423 9.68 -4.84 1.90
N PRO A 424 10.63 -5.54 1.24
CA PRO A 424 12.04 -5.16 1.30
C PRO A 424 12.30 -3.72 0.87
N ARG A 425 11.62 -3.26 -0.19
CA ARG A 425 11.73 -1.87 -0.67
C ARG A 425 11.11 -0.89 0.32
N ALA A 426 9.98 -1.24 0.91
CA ALA A 426 9.34 -0.44 1.95
C ALA A 426 10.20 -0.30 3.21
N LEU A 427 10.81 -1.39 3.67
CA LEU A 427 11.74 -1.42 4.79
C LEU A 427 12.96 -0.53 4.53
N VAL A 428 13.56 -0.62 3.34
CA VAL A 428 14.68 0.25 2.95
C VAL A 428 14.26 1.72 2.91
N ALA A 429 13.11 2.04 2.32
CA ALA A 429 12.60 3.40 2.27
C ALA A 429 12.37 3.99 3.67
N ALA A 430 11.70 3.23 4.55
CA ALA A 430 11.44 3.63 5.93
C ALA A 430 12.75 3.86 6.71
N ARG A 431 13.74 2.98 6.56
CA ARG A 431 15.06 3.14 7.20
C ARG A 431 15.84 4.36 6.72
N MET A 432 15.60 4.78 5.48
CA MET A 432 16.21 5.97 4.87
C MET A 432 15.37 7.24 5.10
N SER A 433 14.31 7.16 5.93
CA SER A 433 13.33 8.23 6.15
C SER A 433 12.75 8.79 4.83
N ARG A 434 12.60 7.92 3.83
CA ARG A 434 11.97 8.24 2.54
C ARG A 434 10.49 7.85 2.58
N PRO A 435 9.64 8.46 1.75
CA PRO A 435 8.25 8.03 1.59
C PRO A 435 8.18 6.54 1.28
N THR A 436 7.43 5.80 2.11
CA THR A 436 7.28 4.36 1.99
C THR A 436 6.48 4.04 0.71
N PRO A 437 7.00 3.23 -0.22
CA PRO A 437 6.23 2.80 -1.38
C PRO A 437 4.98 2.03 -0.93
N ALA A 438 3.92 2.09 -1.74
CA ALA A 438 2.71 1.32 -1.49
C ALA A 438 3.04 -0.19 -1.48
N VAL A 439 2.81 -0.83 -0.33
CA VAL A 439 3.00 -2.29 -0.16
C VAL A 439 1.80 -3.07 -0.69
N VAL A 440 0.60 -2.50 -0.52
CA VAL A 440 -0.65 -3.02 -1.06
C VAL A 440 -1.09 -2.11 -2.20
N THR A 441 -1.26 -2.67 -3.39
CA THR A 441 -1.67 -1.92 -4.59
C THR A 441 -3.01 -2.43 -5.13
N PRO A 442 -3.76 -1.59 -5.88
CA PRO A 442 -4.98 -2.03 -6.57
C PRO A 442 -4.74 -3.24 -7.49
N GLU A 443 -3.59 -3.28 -8.17
CA GLU A 443 -3.22 -4.39 -9.05
C GLU A 443 -3.02 -5.69 -8.27
N ALA A 444 -2.40 -5.63 -7.09
CA ALA A 444 -2.27 -6.80 -6.22
C ALA A 444 -3.64 -7.30 -5.74
N LEU A 445 -4.55 -6.39 -5.40
CA LEU A 445 -5.92 -6.73 -4.99
C LEU A 445 -6.78 -7.29 -6.13
N ALA A 446 -6.50 -6.90 -7.37
CA ALA A 446 -7.19 -7.42 -8.55
C ALA A 446 -6.92 -8.91 -8.80
N ALA A 447 -5.90 -9.49 -8.16
CA ALA A 447 -5.66 -10.92 -8.18
C ALA A 447 -6.74 -11.72 -7.41
N ILE A 448 -7.42 -11.09 -6.45
CA ILE A 448 -8.40 -11.75 -5.58
C ILE A 448 -9.68 -12.09 -6.36
N ARG A 449 -10.12 -13.35 -6.27
CA ARG A 449 -11.31 -13.89 -6.93
C ARG A 449 -12.22 -14.53 -5.88
N ALA A 450 -13.10 -13.73 -5.27
CA ALA A 450 -13.95 -14.20 -4.18
C ALA A 450 -14.83 -15.42 -4.56
N ASP A 451 -15.33 -15.44 -5.79
CA ASP A 451 -16.28 -16.46 -6.25
C ASP A 451 -15.61 -17.69 -6.89
N ALA A 452 -14.29 -17.81 -6.79
CA ALA A 452 -13.59 -18.95 -7.37
C ALA A 452 -13.90 -20.25 -6.61
N GLU A 453 -14.08 -21.33 -7.36
CA GLU A 453 -14.19 -22.68 -6.84
C GLU A 453 -12.82 -23.35 -6.80
N ALA A 454 -12.56 -24.09 -5.73
CA ALA A 454 -11.32 -24.82 -5.53
C ALA A 454 -11.50 -26.29 -5.84
N THR A 455 -10.46 -26.93 -6.35
CA THR A 455 -10.42 -28.38 -6.47
C THR A 455 -10.13 -29.01 -5.10
N SER A 456 -10.85 -30.08 -4.77
CA SER A 456 -10.61 -30.89 -3.58
C SER A 456 -9.47 -31.88 -3.84
N GLU A 457 -8.25 -31.37 -3.96
CA GLU A 457 -7.07 -32.22 -4.00
C GLU A 457 -6.56 -32.48 -2.57
N PRO A 458 -6.21 -33.74 -2.23
CA PRO A 458 -5.58 -34.04 -0.97
C PRO A 458 -4.26 -33.28 -0.86
N LEU A 459 -4.03 -32.66 0.29
CA LEU A 459 -2.82 -31.92 0.57
C LEU A 459 -1.84 -32.83 1.32
N ASP A 460 -0.63 -32.97 0.79
CA ASP A 460 0.46 -33.66 1.44
C ASP A 460 1.53 -32.64 1.83
N PHE A 461 1.83 -32.56 3.11
CA PHE A 461 2.82 -31.62 3.66
C PHE A 461 3.77 -32.37 4.58
N GLU A 462 5.06 -32.13 4.41
CA GLU A 462 6.08 -32.61 5.34
C GLU A 462 6.41 -31.53 6.37
N GLY A 463 6.31 -31.86 7.66
CA GLY A 463 6.73 -30.99 8.77
C GLY A 463 5.62 -30.11 9.38
N PRO A 464 5.99 -29.01 10.08
CA PRO A 464 5.03 -28.11 10.72
C PRO A 464 4.18 -27.36 9.68
N VAL A 465 2.87 -27.45 9.81
CA VAL A 465 1.92 -26.83 8.88
C VAL A 465 1.00 -25.88 9.61
N MET A 466 0.98 -24.61 9.19
CA MET A 466 -0.02 -23.64 9.63
C MET A 466 -1.32 -23.86 8.87
N VAL A 467 -2.44 -24.01 9.58
CA VAL A 467 -3.74 -24.40 9.00
C VAL A 467 -4.88 -23.48 9.43
N THR A 468 -5.77 -23.18 8.50
CA THR A 468 -7.14 -22.70 8.72
C THR A 468 -8.10 -23.65 8.03
N ARG A 469 -8.89 -24.38 8.84
CA ARG A 469 -10.05 -25.13 8.37
C ARG A 469 -11.26 -24.19 8.34
N LEU A 470 -12.06 -24.31 7.29
CA LEU A 470 -13.28 -23.54 7.07
C LEU A 470 -14.41 -24.52 6.77
N ASP A 471 -15.50 -24.42 7.52
CA ASP A 471 -16.77 -25.00 7.07
C ASP A 471 -17.38 -24.16 5.93
N ASP A 472 -18.47 -24.63 5.32
CA ASP A 472 -19.12 -23.91 4.21
C ASP A 472 -19.58 -22.48 4.60
N ARG A 473 -20.02 -22.30 5.86
CA ARG A 473 -20.45 -21.00 6.37
C ARG A 473 -19.27 -20.04 6.53
N GLU A 474 -18.14 -20.54 7.02
CA GLU A 474 -16.91 -19.78 7.18
C GLU A 474 -16.27 -19.45 5.83
N LEU A 475 -16.33 -20.37 4.87
CA LEU A 475 -15.90 -20.11 3.50
C LEU A 475 -16.74 -18.99 2.89
N GLU A 476 -18.07 -19.04 3.04
CA GLU A 476 -18.95 -17.98 2.54
C GLU A 476 -18.66 -16.62 3.21
N ALA A 477 -18.40 -16.63 4.52
CA ALA A 477 -17.97 -15.43 5.24
C ALA A 477 -16.63 -14.90 4.72
N LEU A 478 -15.68 -15.77 4.41
CA LEU A 478 -14.40 -15.39 3.78
C LEU A 478 -14.64 -14.76 2.41
N ARG A 479 -15.45 -15.37 1.54
CA ARG A 479 -15.81 -14.83 0.23
C ARG A 479 -16.44 -13.44 0.35
N ALA A 480 -17.36 -13.26 1.31
CA ALA A 480 -17.95 -11.96 1.58
C ALA A 480 -16.90 -10.90 1.97
N VAL A 481 -15.89 -11.25 2.75
CA VAL A 481 -14.78 -10.34 3.07
C VAL A 481 -13.92 -10.03 1.85
N LEU A 482 -13.59 -11.03 1.03
CA LEU A 482 -12.78 -10.85 -0.20
C LEU A 482 -13.49 -9.98 -1.24
N GLY A 483 -14.82 -10.11 -1.35
CA GLY A 483 -15.68 -9.35 -2.26
C GLY A 483 -15.96 -7.92 -1.83
N ARG A 484 -15.65 -7.52 -0.58
CA ARG A 484 -15.87 -6.14 -0.13
C ARG A 484 -15.02 -5.15 -0.93
N ALA A 485 -15.69 -4.15 -1.48
CA ALA A 485 -15.03 -2.96 -1.99
C ALA A 485 -14.78 -2.00 -0.82
N LEU A 486 -13.51 -1.68 -0.59
CA LEU A 486 -13.11 -0.57 0.27
C LEU A 486 -12.33 0.42 -0.58
N ASP A 487 -12.57 1.71 -0.35
CA ASP A 487 -11.93 2.80 -1.09
C ASP A 487 -10.42 2.89 -0.82
N ASP A 488 -9.97 2.38 0.32
CA ASP A 488 -8.56 2.35 0.71
C ASP A 488 -7.95 0.96 0.42
N PRO A 489 -7.06 0.84 -0.59
CA PRO A 489 -6.41 -0.41 -0.95
C PRO A 489 -5.64 -1.03 0.23
N PHE A 490 -5.01 -0.20 1.06
CA PHE A 490 -4.22 -0.69 2.19
C PHE A 490 -5.11 -1.37 3.23
N LEU A 491 -6.21 -0.72 3.64
CA LEU A 491 -7.14 -1.28 4.60
C LEU A 491 -7.77 -2.58 4.06
N ARG A 492 -8.12 -2.60 2.76
CA ARG A 492 -8.61 -3.80 2.10
C ARG A 492 -7.60 -4.94 2.16
N GLY A 493 -6.34 -4.66 1.82
CA GLY A 493 -5.30 -5.67 1.84
C GLY A 493 -5.05 -6.26 3.22
N VAL A 494 -4.99 -5.43 4.26
CA VAL A 494 -4.83 -5.91 5.64
C VAL A 494 -6.02 -6.77 6.07
N GLN A 495 -7.25 -6.39 5.72
CA GLN A 495 -8.44 -7.21 6.00
C GLN A 495 -8.37 -8.57 5.32
N VAL A 496 -7.96 -8.62 4.06
CA VAL A 496 -7.77 -9.87 3.32
C VAL A 496 -6.74 -10.76 4.03
N LEU A 497 -5.56 -10.22 4.38
CA LEU A 497 -4.51 -10.98 5.06
C LEU A 497 -4.98 -11.53 6.42
N LEU A 498 -5.74 -10.73 7.19
CA LEU A 498 -6.30 -11.17 8.47
C LEU A 498 -7.37 -12.25 8.33
N ALA A 499 -8.17 -12.20 7.26
CA ALA A 499 -9.23 -13.16 7.00
C ALA A 499 -8.68 -14.54 6.65
N VAL A 500 -7.56 -14.60 5.93
CA VAL A 500 -6.92 -15.86 5.51
C VAL A 500 -5.84 -16.34 6.49
N ALA A 501 -5.56 -15.60 7.56
CA ALA A 501 -4.54 -15.98 8.53
C ALA A 501 -4.84 -17.36 9.15
N PRO A 502 -3.84 -18.27 9.22
CA PRO A 502 -3.84 -19.51 9.98
C PRO A 502 -4.38 -19.37 11.39
N ARG A 503 -5.07 -20.42 11.84
CA ARG A 503 -5.66 -20.50 13.17
C ARG A 503 -4.99 -21.55 14.05
N ALA A 504 -4.31 -22.52 13.45
CA ALA A 504 -3.68 -23.64 14.15
C ALA A 504 -2.35 -24.01 13.50
N LEU A 505 -1.60 -24.86 14.21
CA LEU A 505 -0.38 -25.50 13.72
C LEU A 505 -0.52 -27.02 13.88
N GLU A 506 -0.15 -27.77 12.85
CA GLU A 506 -0.20 -29.23 12.77
C GLU A 506 1.19 -29.80 12.46
N GLY A 507 1.36 -31.11 12.63
CA GLY A 507 2.64 -31.78 12.38
C GLY A 507 3.70 -31.56 13.46
N VAL A 508 3.31 -31.11 14.66
CA VAL A 508 4.20 -30.88 15.82
C VAL A 508 3.61 -31.47 17.11
N ALA A 509 4.39 -31.47 18.19
CA ALA A 509 3.92 -31.91 19.51
C ALA A 509 2.71 -31.07 19.99
N PRO A 510 1.71 -31.68 20.65
CA PRO A 510 0.47 -31.00 21.06
C PRO A 510 0.68 -29.73 21.89
N GLU A 511 1.68 -29.74 22.78
CA GLU A 511 2.00 -28.60 23.65
C GLU A 511 2.54 -27.41 22.84
N ILE A 512 3.34 -27.69 21.82
CA ILE A 512 3.85 -26.67 20.88
C ILE A 512 2.70 -26.14 20.02
N ALA A 513 1.84 -27.03 19.52
CA ALA A 513 0.67 -26.64 18.72
C ALA A 513 -0.29 -25.73 19.51
N GLU A 514 -0.55 -26.04 20.78
CA GLU A 514 -1.32 -25.19 21.69
C GLU A 514 -0.69 -23.81 21.85
N HIS A 515 0.60 -23.76 22.18
CA HIS A 515 1.32 -22.51 22.37
C HIS A 515 1.33 -21.61 21.12
N VAL A 516 1.52 -22.21 19.94
CA VAL A 516 1.44 -21.49 18.66
C VAL A 516 0.01 -20.99 18.39
N ARG A 517 -1.02 -21.76 18.76
CA ARG A 517 -2.43 -21.35 18.62
C ARG A 517 -2.77 -20.15 19.50
N GLU A 518 -2.33 -20.15 20.76
CA GLU A 518 -2.51 -19.06 21.71
C GLU A 518 -1.85 -17.77 21.19
N THR A 519 -0.59 -17.85 20.76
CA THR A 519 0.16 -16.70 20.23
C THR A 519 -0.39 -16.21 18.88
N LEU A 520 -0.83 -17.10 17.99
CA LEU A 520 -1.57 -16.73 16.77
C LEU A 520 -2.85 -15.96 17.09
N THR A 521 -3.61 -16.44 18.06
CA THR A 521 -4.85 -15.79 18.49
C THR A 521 -4.58 -14.41 19.07
N ALA A 522 -3.59 -14.28 19.97
CA ALA A 522 -3.18 -12.99 20.52
C ALA A 522 -2.73 -12.02 19.42
N TYR A 523 -1.94 -12.48 18.45
CA TYR A 523 -1.49 -11.67 17.32
C TYR A 523 -2.66 -11.20 16.45
N ARG A 524 -3.62 -12.08 16.12
CA ARG A 524 -4.81 -11.71 15.33
C ARG A 524 -5.67 -10.66 16.04
N ILE A 525 -5.86 -10.79 17.35
CA ILE A 525 -6.57 -9.78 18.17
C ILE A 525 -5.84 -8.43 18.11
N ALA A 526 -4.52 -8.44 18.33
CA ALA A 526 -3.71 -7.22 18.29
C ALA A 526 -3.74 -6.56 16.90
N ALA A 527 -3.66 -7.35 15.83
CA ALA A 527 -3.69 -6.87 14.46
C ALA A 527 -5.07 -6.33 14.05
N GLY A 528 -6.15 -6.96 14.52
CA GLY A 528 -7.51 -6.43 14.36
C GLY A 528 -7.70 -5.09 15.08
N ALA A 529 -7.21 -4.97 16.33
CA ALA A 529 -7.26 -3.72 17.09
C ALA A 529 -6.42 -2.61 16.42
N TRP A 530 -5.24 -2.95 15.89
CA TRP A 530 -4.43 -2.03 15.10
C TRP A 530 -5.15 -1.58 13.83
N LEU A 531 -5.74 -2.49 13.05
CA LEU A 531 -6.49 -2.14 11.85
C LEU A 531 -7.65 -1.18 12.15
N MET A 532 -8.38 -1.41 13.24
CA MET A 532 -9.44 -0.49 13.68
C MET A 532 -8.88 0.90 14.01
N ARG A 533 -7.76 0.98 14.75
CA ARG A 533 -7.07 2.25 15.04
C ARG A 533 -6.62 2.96 13.77
N VAL A 534 -6.05 2.24 12.81
CA VAL A 534 -5.61 2.79 11.52
C VAL A 534 -6.79 3.34 10.74
N THR A 535 -7.90 2.62 10.70
CA THR A 535 -9.12 3.03 9.99
C THR A 535 -9.65 4.35 10.54
N VAL A 536 -9.78 4.45 11.88
CA VAL A 536 -10.22 5.68 12.55
C VAL A 536 -9.24 6.82 12.31
N ARG A 537 -7.93 6.59 12.45
CA ARG A 537 -6.92 7.63 12.27
C ARG A 537 -6.85 8.14 10.85
N ARG A 538 -6.95 7.27 9.83
CA ARG A 538 -6.95 7.70 8.42
C ARG A 538 -8.18 8.50 8.02
N ALA A 539 -9.32 8.26 8.67
CA ALA A 539 -10.51 9.08 8.49
C ALA A 539 -10.30 10.52 9.00
N VAL A 540 -9.50 10.68 10.05
CA VAL A 540 -9.19 11.99 10.66
C VAL A 540 -8.01 12.69 9.99
N ASP A 541 -6.90 11.96 9.77
CA ASP A 541 -5.69 12.46 9.11
C ASP A 541 -5.23 11.52 8.00
N ARG A 542 -5.45 11.95 6.75
CA ARG A 542 -5.02 11.20 5.56
C ARG A 542 -3.50 11.06 5.45
N ARG A 543 -2.72 11.86 6.18
CA ARG A 543 -1.24 11.77 6.20
C ARG A 543 -0.73 10.71 7.18
N TYR A 544 -1.60 10.12 7.98
CA TYR A 544 -1.23 9.04 8.88
C TYR A 544 -0.73 7.83 8.08
N ASP A 545 0.57 7.54 8.22
CA ASP A 545 1.20 6.37 7.63
C ASP A 545 1.16 5.18 8.60
N PRO A 546 0.27 4.19 8.38
CA PRO A 546 0.16 3.02 9.24
C PRO A 546 1.39 2.12 9.18
N LEU A 547 2.24 2.24 8.16
CA LEU A 547 3.46 1.46 8.02
C LEU A 547 4.52 1.87 9.04
N THR A 548 4.56 3.15 9.38
CA THR A 548 5.55 3.72 10.30
C THR A 548 5.02 3.96 11.71
N ALA A 549 3.71 3.85 11.91
CA ALA A 549 3.08 4.02 13.20
C ALA A 549 3.55 2.96 14.23
N GLU A 550 3.86 3.44 15.43
CA GLU A 550 4.18 2.60 16.58
C GLU A 550 2.91 1.96 17.15
N ASP A 551 3.00 0.67 17.44
CA ASP A 551 1.97 -0.13 18.11
C ASP A 551 2.63 -1.24 18.95
N ALA A 552 2.95 -0.95 20.22
CA ALA A 552 3.74 -1.85 21.05
C ALA A 552 3.04 -3.20 21.29
N THR A 553 1.71 -3.20 21.39
CA THR A 553 0.90 -4.42 21.58
C THR A 553 1.02 -5.35 20.36
N LEU A 554 0.83 -4.80 19.15
CA LEU A 554 0.97 -5.58 17.92
C LEU A 554 2.38 -6.13 17.74
N HIS A 555 3.39 -5.29 18.00
CA HIS A 555 4.78 -5.70 17.86
C HIS A 555 5.16 -6.76 18.90
N GLY A 556 4.73 -6.61 20.15
CA GLY A 556 4.91 -7.59 21.22
C GLY A 556 4.31 -8.95 20.84
N ALA A 557 3.03 -8.98 20.46
CA ALA A 557 2.36 -10.21 20.04
C ALA A 557 3.03 -10.88 18.83
N GLY A 558 3.55 -10.08 17.89
CA GLY A 558 4.32 -10.60 16.76
C GLY A 558 5.63 -11.27 17.17
N ARG A 559 6.37 -10.72 18.14
CA ARG A 559 7.58 -11.36 18.68
C ARG A 559 7.26 -12.68 19.37
N ASP A 560 6.18 -12.71 20.15
CA ASP A 560 5.77 -13.92 20.88
C ASP A 560 5.38 -15.04 19.90
N LEU A 561 4.65 -14.70 18.83
CA LEU A 561 4.34 -15.64 17.76
C LEU A 561 5.61 -16.16 17.05
N VAL A 562 6.54 -15.28 16.69
CA VAL A 562 7.80 -15.70 16.04
C VAL A 562 8.62 -16.62 16.95
N ALA A 563 8.65 -16.36 18.26
CA ALA A 563 9.31 -17.23 19.24
C ALA A 563 8.64 -18.62 19.32
N ALA A 564 7.30 -18.68 19.29
CA ALA A 564 6.55 -19.93 19.28
C ALA A 564 6.79 -20.73 17.98
N LEU A 565 6.79 -20.07 16.82
CA LEU A 565 7.11 -20.71 15.52
C LEU A 565 8.53 -21.27 15.48
N ARG A 566 9.49 -20.60 16.13
CA ARG A 566 10.85 -21.12 16.26
C ARG A 566 10.91 -22.43 17.05
N LEU A 567 10.13 -22.54 18.12
CA LEU A 567 10.04 -23.79 18.88
C LEU A 567 9.43 -24.92 18.06
N ALA A 568 8.51 -24.60 17.15
CA ALA A 568 7.87 -25.57 16.27
C ALA A 568 8.78 -26.14 15.17
N VAL A 569 9.77 -25.35 14.72
CA VAL A 569 10.67 -25.73 13.63
C VAL A 569 12.04 -26.25 14.12
N ALA A 570 12.33 -26.09 15.42
CA ALA A 570 13.55 -26.61 16.06
C ALA A 570 13.40 -28.09 16.41
#